data_AF-A0A968M1G3-F1
#
_entry.id   AF-A0A968M1G3-F1
#
_cell.length_a   1.000
_cell.length_b   1.000
_cell.length_c   1.000
_cell.angle_alpha   90.00
_cell.angle_beta   90.00
_cell.angle_gamma   90.00
#
_symmetry.space_group_name_H-M   'P 1'
#
loop_
_entity.id
_entity.type
_entity.pdbx_description
1 polymer ?
#
loop_
_entity_poly.entity_id
_entity_poly.type
_entity_poly.pdbx_seq_one_letter_code
_entity_poly.pdbx_strand_id
1 'polypeptide(L)'
;MHGLNSNIFTHQLIIDKPLVEEHQQAKLTQPDFYQQVKDAFNLDTEPDFQGMTIRELRAHIKNNQLQEQIRASLGKSVSDARQGELIASLQAL
;
A
#
# COMPACT_ATOMS: atom_id res chain seq x y z
N MET A 1 -18.95 -27.30 -56.21
CA MET A 1 -19.88 -26.19 -55.95
C MET A 1 -19.13 -25.08 -55.22
N HIS A 2 -19.26 -23.85 -55.74
CA HIS A 2 -19.08 -22.49 -55.18
C HIS A 2 -18.42 -22.32 -53.78
N GLY A 3 -17.58 -21.31 -53.49
CA GLY A 3 -17.31 -20.03 -54.20
C GLY A 3 -15.91 -19.49 -53.85
N LEU A 4 -15.30 -18.64 -54.71
CA LEU A 4 -15.35 -17.16 -54.70
C LEU A 4 -14.85 -16.59 -53.34
N ASN A 5 -13.92 -15.64 -53.23
CA ASN A 5 -13.35 -14.70 -54.18
C ASN A 5 -12.14 -13.99 -53.53
N SER A 6 -11.21 -13.56 -54.38
CA SER A 6 -10.44 -12.30 -54.32
C SER A 6 -9.47 -11.96 -53.18
N ASN A 7 -8.18 -11.89 -53.56
CA ASN A 7 -7.31 -10.70 -53.49
C ASN A 7 -7.41 -9.77 -52.27
N ILE A 8 -6.33 -9.71 -51.47
CA ILE A 8 -5.62 -8.47 -51.07
C ILE A 8 -4.15 -8.89 -50.77
N PHE A 9 -3.22 -8.67 -51.71
CA PHE A 9 -2.24 -7.58 -51.71
C PHE A 9 -1.11 -7.71 -50.66
N THR A 10 0.01 -8.24 -51.14
CA THR A 10 1.43 -7.94 -50.85
C THR A 10 1.68 -6.79 -49.87
N HIS A 11 2.59 -6.98 -48.89
CA HIS A 11 3.83 -6.19 -48.71
C HIS A 11 4.83 -6.95 -47.84
N GLN A 12 5.95 -7.28 -48.49
CA GLN A 12 7.21 -7.78 -47.98
C GLN A 12 7.87 -6.79 -46.99
N LEU A 13 8.78 -7.30 -46.15
CA LEU A 13 10.10 -6.75 -45.75
C LEU A 13 10.41 -7.24 -44.32
N ILE A 14 11.15 -8.34 -44.14
CA ILE A 14 12.62 -8.33 -43.98
C ILE A 14 13.08 -7.10 -43.21
N ILE A 15 13.18 -7.22 -41.89
CA ILE A 15 13.93 -6.26 -41.08
C ILE A 15 15.32 -6.84 -40.86
N ASP A 16 16.19 -6.40 -41.74
CA ASP A 16 17.64 -6.40 -41.67
C ASP A 16 18.10 -5.80 -40.32
N LYS A 17 19.00 -6.47 -39.60
CA LYS A 17 19.65 -5.93 -38.39
C LYS A 17 20.69 -4.87 -38.81
N PRO A 18 20.89 -3.80 -38.01
CA PRO A 18 22.20 -3.69 -37.38
C PRO A 18 22.18 -3.14 -35.93
N LEU A 19 23.25 -3.48 -35.23
CA LEU A 19 23.66 -3.18 -33.87
C LEU A 19 24.20 -1.75 -33.74
N VAL A 20 23.73 -0.93 -32.79
CA VAL A 20 24.52 0.17 -32.18
C VAL A 20 24.03 0.48 -30.76
N GLU A 21 24.99 0.51 -29.84
CA GLU A 21 24.95 0.87 -28.42
C GLU A 21 24.52 2.32 -28.11
N GLU A 22 24.06 2.51 -26.87
CA GLU A 22 24.28 3.66 -25.97
C GLU A 22 23.88 5.08 -26.43
N HIS A 23 22.77 5.58 -25.86
CA HIS A 23 22.71 6.82 -25.07
C HIS A 23 21.26 7.32 -25.00
N GLN A 24 20.67 7.28 -23.80
CA GLN A 24 20.02 8.42 -23.14
C GLN A 24 19.12 7.92 -22.01
N GLN A 25 19.75 7.83 -20.83
CA GLN A 25 19.34 8.50 -19.59
C GLN A 25 18.13 9.46 -19.72
N ALA A 26 16.95 8.94 -20.04
CA ALA A 26 15.70 9.67 -19.94
C ALA A 26 15.37 9.79 -18.45
N LYS A 27 15.69 10.96 -17.91
CA LYS A 27 15.28 11.44 -16.58
C LYS A 27 13.86 10.95 -16.24
N LEU A 28 13.76 9.96 -15.36
CA LEU A 28 12.54 9.61 -14.63
C LEU A 28 12.30 10.68 -13.55
N THR A 29 12.15 11.94 -13.95
CA THR A 29 11.59 12.99 -13.09
C THR A 29 10.08 12.93 -13.22
N GLN A 30 9.46 11.90 -12.64
CA GLN A 30 8.03 11.90 -12.36
C GLN A 30 7.85 11.97 -10.83
N PRO A 31 7.85 13.19 -10.24
CA PRO A 31 7.40 13.36 -8.86
C PRO A 31 5.99 12.81 -8.66
N ASP A 32 5.14 12.87 -9.69
CA ASP A 32 3.79 12.31 -9.70
C ASP A 32 3.72 10.81 -9.43
N PHE A 33 4.60 9.98 -10.00
CA PHE A 33 4.50 8.54 -9.78
C PHE A 33 4.80 8.17 -8.32
N TYR A 34 5.84 8.76 -7.73
CA TYR A 34 6.15 8.55 -6.32
C TYR A 34 5.08 9.15 -5.40
N GLN A 35 4.45 10.27 -5.75
CA GLN A 35 3.34 10.85 -5.00
C GLN A 35 2.05 10.04 -5.13
N GLN A 36 1.70 9.54 -6.31
CA GLN A 36 0.54 8.67 -6.51
C GLN A 36 0.67 7.34 -5.76
N VAL A 37 1.86 6.75 -5.76
CA VAL A 37 2.14 5.55 -4.96
C VAL A 37 2.12 5.91 -3.48
N LYS A 38 2.74 7.02 -3.06
CA LYS A 38 2.71 7.46 -1.67
C LYS A 38 1.29 7.73 -1.17
N ASP A 39 0.41 8.33 -1.96
CA ASP A 39 -1.00 8.55 -1.62
C ASP A 39 -1.78 7.23 -1.55
N ALA A 40 -1.51 6.28 -2.45
CA ALA A 40 -2.12 4.96 -2.42
C ALA A 40 -1.68 4.11 -1.20
N PHE A 41 -0.50 4.39 -0.64
CA PHE A 41 0.02 3.75 0.57
C PHE A 41 -0.16 4.59 1.85
N ASN A 42 -0.43 5.90 1.73
CA ASN A 42 -0.91 6.80 2.78
C ASN A 42 -2.43 6.70 2.89
N LEU A 43 -2.94 5.47 2.95
CA LEU A 43 -4.20 5.27 3.63
C LEU A 43 -3.92 5.56 5.10
N ASP A 44 -4.18 6.81 5.50
CA ASP A 44 -4.39 7.30 6.87
C ASP A 44 -5.60 6.54 7.45
N THR A 45 -5.47 5.21 7.46
CA THR A 45 -6.47 4.29 7.95
C THR A 45 -6.31 4.40 9.43
N GLU A 46 -7.25 5.10 10.07
CA GLU A 46 -7.38 5.02 11.52
C GLU A 46 -7.26 3.55 11.91
N PRO A 47 -6.35 3.20 12.82
CA PRO A 47 -6.14 1.82 13.19
C PRO A 47 -7.47 1.21 13.65
N ASP A 48 -7.96 0.21 12.92
CA ASP A 48 -9.18 -0.50 13.29
C ASP A 48 -8.91 -1.38 14.52
N PHE A 49 -9.08 -0.79 15.70
CA PHE A 49 -8.82 -1.46 16.97
C PHE A 49 -9.83 -2.59 17.26
N GLN A 50 -11.00 -2.56 16.63
CA GLN A 50 -12.07 -3.56 16.81
C GLN A 50 -11.65 -4.93 16.26
N GLY A 51 -10.93 -4.98 15.14
CA GLY A 51 -10.37 -6.20 14.56
C GLY A 51 -9.10 -6.73 15.24
N MET A 52 -8.47 -5.95 16.13
CA MET A 52 -7.17 -6.32 16.72
C MET A 52 -7.32 -7.21 17.95
N THR A 53 -6.42 -8.19 18.09
CA THR A 53 -6.30 -9.00 19.30
C THR A 53 -5.71 -8.20 20.47
N ILE A 54 -5.92 -8.67 21.71
CA ILE A 54 -5.33 -8.04 22.90
C ILE A 54 -3.79 -7.95 22.83
N ARG A 55 -3.11 -8.90 22.17
CA ARG A 55 -1.65 -8.86 22.00
C ARG A 55 -1.24 -7.74 21.06
N GLU A 56 -1.97 -7.56 19.96
CA GLU A 56 -1.74 -6.49 18.99
C GLU A 56 -2.02 -5.13 19.59
N LEU A 57 -3.11 -4.97 20.35
CA LEU A 57 -3.41 -3.72 21.06
C LEU A 57 -2.30 -3.35 22.04
N ARG A 58 -1.81 -4.31 22.83
CA ARG A 58 -0.70 -4.08 23.77
C ARG A 58 0.60 -3.73 23.04
N ALA A 59 0.87 -4.38 21.91
CA ALA A 59 2.00 -4.05 21.06
C ALA A 59 1.88 -2.64 20.48
N HIS A 60 0.70 -2.27 19.98
CA HIS A 60 0.41 -0.95 19.45
C HIS A 60 0.61 0.14 20.53
N ILE A 61 0.05 -0.06 21.72
CA ILE A 61 0.22 0.83 22.86
C ILE A 61 1.70 0.98 23.24
N LYS A 62 2.48 -0.12 23.23
CA LYS A 62 3.91 -0.09 23.52
C LYS A 62 4.70 0.64 22.42
N ASN A 63 4.44 0.34 21.16
CA ASN A 63 5.15 0.90 20.01
C ASN A 63 4.92 2.41 19.88
N ASN A 64 3.71 2.88 20.25
CA ASN A 64 3.34 4.29 20.23
C ASN A 64 3.52 4.99 21.59
N GLN A 65 4.14 4.33 22.58
CA GLN A 65 4.40 4.91 23.91
C GLN A 65 3.13 5.43 24.65
N LEU A 66 1.97 4.83 24.38
CA LEU A 66 0.67 5.26 24.92
C LEU A 66 0.37 4.71 26.33
N GLN A 67 1.31 3.99 26.93
CA GLN A 67 1.09 3.23 28.18
C GLN A 67 0.66 4.12 29.35
N GLU A 68 1.28 5.28 29.50
CA GLU A 68 0.93 6.27 30.54
C GLU A 68 -0.46 6.86 30.29
N GLN A 69 -0.79 7.20 29.05
CA GLN A 69 -2.09 7.78 28.69
C GLN A 69 -3.22 6.78 28.92
N ILE A 70 -3.04 5.53 28.48
CA ILE A 70 -3.98 4.44 28.72
C ILE A 70 -4.10 4.15 30.22
N ARG A 71 -2.99 4.16 30.98
CA ARG A 71 -3.02 3.98 32.43
C ARG A 71 -3.74 5.12 33.15
N ALA A 72 -3.57 6.37 32.69
CA ALA A 72 -4.28 7.53 33.23
C ALA A 72 -5.78 7.45 32.93
N SER A 73 -6.16 6.97 31.74
CA SER A 73 -7.55 6.76 31.33
C SER A 73 -8.23 5.63 32.10
N LEU A 74 -7.58 4.46 32.23
CA LEU A 74 -8.16 3.25 32.84
C LEU A 74 -7.95 3.14 34.35
N GLY A 75 -7.02 3.92 34.93
CA GLY A 75 -6.59 3.80 36.33
C GLY A 75 -5.84 2.51 36.66
N LYS A 76 -5.41 1.74 35.65
CA LYS A 76 -4.72 0.45 35.80
C LYS A 76 -3.73 0.20 34.67
N SER A 77 -2.84 -0.77 34.88
CA SER A 77 -1.83 -1.14 33.89
C SER A 77 -2.43 -1.78 32.64
N VAL A 78 -1.81 -1.52 31.49
CA VAL A 78 -2.16 -2.11 30.18
C VAL A 78 -2.14 -3.65 30.21
N SER A 79 -1.28 -4.25 31.05
CA SER A 79 -1.19 -5.70 31.25
C SER A 79 -2.40 -6.31 31.96
N ASP A 80 -3.12 -5.52 32.77
CA ASP A 80 -4.29 -5.94 33.56
C ASP A 80 -5.62 -5.56 32.89
N ALA A 81 -5.56 -4.70 31.87
CA ALA A 81 -6.74 -4.27 31.12
C ALA A 81 -7.24 -5.35 30.14
N ARG A 82 -8.57 -5.41 29.98
CA ARG A 82 -9.25 -6.26 28.99
C ARG A 82 -9.20 -5.63 27.60
N GLN A 83 -9.38 -6.44 26.56
CA GLN A 83 -9.38 -6.00 25.17
C GLN A 83 -10.34 -4.82 24.93
N GLY A 84 -11.61 -4.94 25.35
CA GLY A 84 -12.59 -3.86 25.18
C GLY A 84 -12.23 -2.57 25.91
N GLU A 85 -11.54 -2.66 27.05
CA GLU A 85 -11.07 -1.48 27.79
C GLU A 85 -9.92 -0.79 27.07
N LEU A 86 -8.98 -1.58 26.52
CA LEU A 86 -7.88 -1.06 25.71
C LEU A 86 -8.40 -0.38 24.43
N ILE A 87 -9.38 -0.98 23.76
CA ILE A 87 -10.00 -0.40 22.56
C ILE A 87 -10.71 0.90 22.92
N ALA A 88 -11.56 0.90 23.96
CA ALA A 88 -12.28 2.11 24.38
C ALA A 88 -11.33 3.24 24.76
N SER A 89 -10.23 2.94 25.47
CA SER A 89 -9.23 3.96 25.79
C SER A 89 -8.47 4.44 24.55
N LEU A 90 -8.06 3.55 23.65
CA LEU A 90 -7.38 3.94 22.40
C LEU A 90 -8.26 4.81 21.49
N GLN A 91 -9.57 4.57 21.49
CA GLN A 91 -10.56 5.39 20.75
C GLN A 91 -10.86 6.73 21.44
N ALA A 92 -10.47 6.91 22.70
CA ALA A 92 -10.71 8.10 23.49
C ALA A 92 -9.45 8.96 23.69
N LEU A 93 -8.30 8.53 23.16
CA LEU A 93 -7.05 9.31 23.09
C LEU A 93 -7.11 10.32 21.94
#